data_AF-A0A1G2YW45-F1
#
_entry.id   AF-A0A1G2YW45-F1
#
_cell.length_a   1.000
_cell.length_b   1.000
_cell.length_c   1.000
_cell.angle_alpha   90.00
_cell.angle_beta   90.00
_cell.angle_gamma   90.00
#
_symmetry.space_group_name_H-M   'P 1'
#
loop_
_entity.id
_entity.type
_entity.pdbx_description
1 polymer ?
#
loop_
_entity_poly.entity_id
_entity_poly.type
_entity_poly.pdbx_seq_one_letter_code
_entity_poly.pdbx_strand_id
1 'polypeptide(L)'
;MSLAFVAAVQAAPTVASVTHSEFQAVNASGEQTYNATEKVILEGLLLHNPADMLDPTPDDTIMQLFNISGQWQIFFQGEGDDHAGTSVWMGQLYNNLPWVALNGGYTNEEFTAELSRLNAAQFSPGDRIRVTGYYLSYNGKLNVNEQHSKNPDHDFTIELLERGVGLPRPEVVTLDDLKDNNDNFIFDPTRQTGGEYYQARLIKIKSVYFADANDWRPYGEVVITDGIKTLAVKLGRGNGIYAGSNNLAEPFDIIGILDQESANLTDGYRLYVMNYDGNGSVLASREHRRADKPGDLNLDGIVDYDDINELLEDWLK
;
A
#
# COMPACT_ATOMS: atom_id res chain seq x y z
N MET A 1 22.35 -39.10 -38.38
CA MET A 1 22.03 -37.67 -38.32
C MET A 1 21.71 -37.37 -36.86
N SER A 2 22.61 -36.70 -36.15
CA SER A 2 22.44 -36.36 -34.72
C SER A 2 21.99 -34.90 -34.67
N LEU A 3 20.76 -34.64 -34.25
CA LEU A 3 20.29 -33.28 -33.99
C LEU A 3 20.94 -32.79 -32.70
N ALA A 4 21.86 -31.83 -32.81
CA ALA A 4 22.31 -31.05 -31.67
C ALA A 4 21.20 -30.07 -31.30
N PHE A 5 20.56 -30.28 -30.15
CA PHE A 5 19.74 -29.26 -29.50
C PHE A 5 20.70 -28.15 -29.02
N VAL A 6 20.69 -27.02 -29.71
CA VAL A 6 21.29 -25.80 -29.18
C VAL A 6 20.32 -25.28 -28.13
N ALA A 7 20.62 -25.53 -26.85
CA ALA A 7 19.95 -24.84 -25.77
C ALA A 7 20.32 -23.35 -25.90
N ALA A 8 19.35 -22.51 -26.26
CA ALA A 8 19.51 -21.08 -26.16
C ALA A 8 19.65 -20.74 -24.67
N VAL A 9 20.85 -20.40 -24.24
CA VAL A 9 21.08 -19.86 -22.89
C VAL A 9 20.48 -18.46 -22.89
N GLN A 10 19.28 -18.32 -22.33
CA GLN A 10 18.70 -17.00 -22.10
C GLN A 10 19.53 -16.30 -21.03
N ALA A 11 19.95 -15.06 -21.30
CA ALA A 11 20.69 -14.28 -20.32
C ALA A 11 19.82 -14.07 -19.07
N ALA A 12 20.42 -14.16 -17.88
CA ALA A 12 19.72 -13.87 -16.64
C ALA A 12 19.24 -12.40 -16.64
N PRO A 13 18.07 -12.10 -16.04
CA PRO A 13 17.57 -10.75 -15.98
C PRO A 13 18.54 -9.85 -15.20
N THR A 14 18.73 -8.64 -15.70
CA THR A 14 19.44 -7.57 -14.99
C THR A 14 18.70 -7.22 -13.70
N VAL A 15 19.44 -7.05 -12.61
CA VAL A 15 18.89 -6.79 -11.27
C VAL A 15 19.77 -5.80 -10.52
N ALA A 16 19.17 -4.86 -9.81
CA ALA A 16 19.88 -3.90 -8.97
C ALA A 16 19.07 -3.56 -7.71
N SER A 17 19.80 -3.28 -6.62
CA SER A 17 19.25 -2.54 -5.49
C SER A 17 19.05 -1.09 -5.87
N VAL A 18 17.87 -0.56 -5.59
CA VAL A 18 17.49 0.82 -5.88
C VAL A 18 16.76 1.41 -4.70
N THR A 19 16.73 2.73 -4.62
CA THR A 19 15.86 3.45 -3.67
C THR A 19 14.42 3.47 -4.18
N HIS A 20 13.45 3.57 -3.26
CA HIS A 20 12.07 3.83 -3.61
C HIS A 20 11.93 5.14 -4.39
N SER A 21 12.65 6.20 -4.01
CA SER A 21 12.61 7.49 -4.70
C SER A 21 13.09 7.41 -6.16
N GLU A 22 14.16 6.67 -6.44
CA GLU A 22 14.62 6.41 -7.82
C GLU A 22 13.60 5.56 -8.59
N PHE A 23 13.05 4.53 -7.96
CA PHE A 23 12.11 3.61 -8.59
C PHE A 23 10.78 4.30 -8.96
N GLN A 24 10.30 5.22 -8.12
CA GLN A 24 9.05 5.97 -8.33
C GLN A 24 9.23 7.28 -9.11
N ALA A 25 10.36 7.48 -9.79
CA ALA A 25 10.62 8.70 -10.55
C ALA A 25 9.68 8.81 -11.77
N VAL A 26 9.03 9.97 -11.92
CA VAL A 26 8.08 10.27 -13.01
C VAL A 26 8.52 11.46 -13.86
N ASN A 27 8.03 11.53 -15.09
CA ASN A 27 8.19 12.70 -15.96
C ASN A 27 7.09 13.75 -15.73
N ALA A 28 7.14 14.86 -16.47
CA ALA A 28 6.14 15.95 -16.35
C ALA A 28 4.70 15.54 -16.72
N SER A 29 4.50 14.37 -17.31
CA SER A 29 3.19 13.80 -17.62
C SER A 29 2.75 12.72 -16.62
N GLY A 30 3.52 12.50 -15.53
CA GLY A 30 3.25 11.47 -14.54
C GLY A 30 3.64 10.05 -14.98
N GLU A 31 4.31 9.90 -16.13
CA GLU A 31 4.76 8.59 -16.59
C GLU A 31 6.04 8.18 -15.89
N GLN A 32 6.11 6.91 -15.49
CA GLN A 32 7.27 6.32 -14.82
C GLN A 32 8.51 6.33 -15.73
N THR A 33 9.66 6.65 -15.14
CA THR A 33 10.92 6.86 -15.89
C THR A 33 11.98 5.79 -15.61
N TYR A 34 11.79 4.97 -14.57
CA TYR A 34 12.75 3.93 -14.21
C TYR A 34 12.81 2.81 -15.27
N ASN A 35 13.99 2.62 -15.87
CA ASN A 35 14.24 1.60 -16.91
C ASN A 35 15.65 0.98 -16.86
N ALA A 36 16.33 1.10 -15.72
CA ALA A 36 17.74 0.73 -15.59
C ALA A 36 17.99 -0.79 -15.53
N THR A 37 17.02 -1.56 -15.04
CA THR A 37 17.11 -3.03 -14.90
C THR A 37 15.78 -3.70 -15.19
N GLU A 38 15.78 -5.03 -15.32
CA GLU A 38 14.55 -5.81 -15.50
C GLU A 38 13.89 -6.17 -14.17
N LYS A 39 14.70 -6.42 -13.13
CA LYS A 39 14.26 -6.64 -11.74
C LYS A 39 14.84 -5.57 -10.81
N VAL A 40 14.12 -5.27 -9.74
CA VAL A 40 14.57 -4.37 -8.67
C VAL A 40 14.66 -5.10 -7.35
N ILE A 41 15.55 -4.64 -6.48
CA ILE A 41 15.62 -4.99 -5.05
C ILE A 41 15.34 -3.70 -4.26
N LEU A 42 14.27 -3.70 -3.49
CA LEU A 42 13.83 -2.57 -2.66
C LEU A 42 13.77 -3.01 -1.20
N GLU A 43 14.12 -2.14 -0.26
CA GLU A 43 14.04 -2.40 1.18
C GLU A 43 13.23 -1.32 1.87
N GLY A 44 12.41 -1.70 2.85
CA GLY A 44 11.61 -0.74 3.58
C GLY A 44 10.75 -1.36 4.67
N LEU A 45 10.01 -0.50 5.37
CA LEU A 45 9.10 -0.86 6.45
C LEU A 45 7.72 -1.18 5.92
N LEU A 46 7.21 -2.38 6.22
CA LEU A 46 5.86 -2.80 5.85
C LEU A 46 4.81 -1.96 6.58
N LEU A 47 3.88 -1.35 5.84
CA LEU A 47 2.95 -0.36 6.40
C LEU A 47 1.64 -0.96 6.93
N HIS A 48 1.26 -2.14 6.48
CA HIS A 48 -0.02 -2.76 6.85
C HIS A 48 -0.02 -4.28 6.66
N ASN A 49 -1.04 -4.93 7.23
CA ASN A 49 -1.31 -6.33 6.98
C ASN A 49 -1.98 -6.45 5.59
N PRO A 50 -1.49 -7.31 4.68
CA PRO A 50 -2.14 -7.48 3.37
C PRO A 50 -3.62 -7.88 3.47
N ALA A 51 -3.99 -8.61 4.51
CA ALA A 51 -5.37 -9.07 4.73
C ALA A 51 -6.36 -7.93 4.99
N ASP A 52 -5.87 -6.74 5.37
CA ASP A 52 -6.70 -5.56 5.63
C ASP A 52 -6.92 -4.70 4.37
N MET A 53 -6.27 -5.01 3.24
CA MET A 53 -6.34 -4.18 2.02
C MET A 53 -7.24 -4.76 0.93
N LEU A 54 -6.90 -5.93 0.38
CA LEU A 54 -7.62 -6.57 -0.73
C LEU A 54 -8.17 -7.95 -0.31
N ASP A 55 -9.08 -8.52 -1.10
CA ASP A 55 -9.62 -9.87 -0.86
C ASP A 55 -8.76 -10.94 -1.55
N PRO A 56 -7.96 -11.74 -0.81
CA PRO A 56 -7.16 -12.78 -1.42
C PRO A 56 -7.94 -14.09 -1.64
N THR A 57 -9.26 -14.11 -1.44
CA THR A 57 -10.07 -15.32 -1.61
C THR A 57 -10.04 -15.78 -3.07
N PRO A 58 -9.49 -16.98 -3.38
CA PRO A 58 -9.41 -17.46 -4.75
C PRO A 58 -10.79 -17.92 -5.26
N ASP A 59 -11.08 -17.60 -6.53
CA ASP A 59 -12.22 -18.11 -7.30
C ASP A 59 -11.89 -18.07 -8.80
N ASP A 60 -11.39 -19.18 -9.33
CA ASP A 60 -11.08 -19.40 -10.74
C ASP A 60 -12.30 -19.77 -11.60
N THR A 61 -13.51 -19.75 -11.03
CA THR A 61 -14.76 -20.01 -11.76
C THR A 61 -15.34 -18.75 -12.42
N ILE A 62 -14.74 -17.59 -12.15
CA ILE A 62 -15.11 -16.30 -12.75
C ILE A 62 -14.74 -16.29 -14.24
N MET A 63 -15.76 -16.37 -15.09
CA MET A 63 -15.63 -16.37 -16.56
C MET A 63 -15.89 -15.00 -17.21
N GLN A 64 -16.31 -14.00 -16.42
CA GLN A 64 -16.66 -12.69 -16.94
C GLN A 64 -15.39 -11.91 -17.30
N LEU A 65 -15.29 -11.46 -18.56
CA LEU A 65 -14.21 -10.57 -19.00
C LEU A 65 -14.13 -9.32 -18.12
N PHE A 66 -12.90 -8.87 -17.86
CA PHE A 66 -12.57 -7.75 -16.97
C PHE A 66 -12.74 -7.99 -15.47
N ASN A 67 -13.30 -9.12 -15.05
CA ASN A 67 -13.34 -9.47 -13.64
C ASN A 67 -12.09 -10.29 -13.28
N ILE A 68 -11.31 -9.78 -12.33
CA ILE A 68 -10.23 -10.53 -11.67
C ILE A 68 -10.75 -11.10 -10.35
N SER A 69 -10.10 -12.16 -9.86
CA SER A 69 -10.51 -12.85 -8.63
C SER A 69 -9.65 -12.41 -7.45
N GLY A 70 -9.20 -13.33 -6.59
CA GLY A 70 -8.37 -13.03 -5.42
C GLY A 70 -7.23 -12.06 -5.72
N GLN A 71 -7.06 -11.04 -4.88
CA GLN A 71 -6.03 -10.03 -4.99
C GLN A 71 -5.29 -9.88 -3.66
N TRP A 72 -4.00 -9.59 -3.76
CA TRP A 72 -3.12 -9.42 -2.62
C TRP A 72 -2.20 -8.23 -2.90
N GLN A 73 -2.03 -7.36 -1.91
CA GLN A 73 -1.17 -6.19 -2.04
C GLN A 73 -0.59 -5.79 -0.69
N ILE A 74 0.65 -5.29 -0.71
CA ILE A 74 1.27 -4.58 0.40
C ILE A 74 1.87 -3.26 -0.07
N PHE A 75 1.97 -2.31 0.86
CA PHE A 75 2.84 -1.15 0.76
C PHE A 75 3.98 -1.24 1.76
N PHE A 76 5.17 -0.85 1.32
CA PHE A 76 6.33 -0.70 2.18
C PHE A 76 7.08 0.60 1.82
N GLN A 77 7.64 1.23 2.83
CA GLN A 77 8.20 2.57 2.74
C GLN A 77 9.70 2.57 2.96
N GLY A 78 10.43 3.35 2.15
CA GLY A 78 11.84 3.62 2.35
C GLY A 78 12.13 4.32 3.68
N GLU A 79 13.38 4.21 4.11
CA GLU A 79 13.89 4.76 5.37
C GLU A 79 14.95 5.84 5.13
N GLY A 80 15.12 6.74 6.11
CA GLY A 80 16.11 7.81 6.02
C GLY A 80 15.83 8.76 4.85
N ASP A 81 16.81 8.93 3.97
CA ASP A 81 16.74 9.82 2.81
C ASP A 81 15.95 9.22 1.63
N ASP A 82 15.57 7.93 1.69
CA ASP A 82 14.73 7.28 0.69
C ASP A 82 13.25 7.66 0.91
N HIS A 83 12.90 8.88 0.49
CA HIS A 83 11.60 9.48 0.73
C HIS A 83 10.56 9.05 -0.32
N ALA A 84 10.16 7.79 -0.27
CA ALA A 84 9.06 7.23 -1.06
C ALA A 84 8.62 5.87 -0.48
N GLY A 85 7.59 5.28 -1.08
CA GLY A 85 7.24 3.88 -0.84
C GLY A 85 6.91 3.16 -2.14
N THR A 86 6.62 1.87 -2.06
CA THR A 86 6.28 1.06 -3.23
C THR A 86 5.23 0.04 -2.87
N SER A 87 4.39 -0.29 -3.84
CA SER A 87 3.43 -1.38 -3.70
C SER A 87 3.94 -2.66 -4.35
N VAL A 88 3.60 -3.79 -3.75
CA VAL A 88 3.78 -5.12 -4.31
C VAL A 88 2.41 -5.72 -4.50
N TRP A 89 2.08 -6.16 -5.71
CA TRP A 89 0.74 -6.62 -6.05
C TRP A 89 0.75 -7.96 -6.78
N MET A 90 -0.23 -8.81 -6.45
CA MET A 90 -0.51 -10.06 -7.14
C MET A 90 -2.04 -10.24 -7.26
N GLY A 91 -2.48 -10.82 -8.38
CA GLY A 91 -3.90 -11.08 -8.61
C GLY A 91 -4.14 -12.36 -9.40
N GLN A 92 -5.20 -13.07 -9.01
CA GLN A 92 -5.71 -14.24 -9.69
C GLN A 92 -6.55 -13.83 -10.90
N LEU A 93 -6.55 -14.68 -11.94
CA LEU A 93 -7.30 -14.49 -13.18
C LEU A 93 -6.98 -13.19 -13.93
N TYR A 94 -5.74 -12.71 -13.87
CA TYR A 94 -5.36 -11.53 -14.65
C TYR A 94 -5.46 -11.76 -16.17
N ASN A 95 -5.47 -13.02 -16.61
CA ASN A 95 -5.81 -13.45 -17.97
C ASN A 95 -7.29 -13.23 -18.37
N ASN A 96 -8.17 -12.80 -17.47
CA ASN A 96 -9.52 -12.32 -17.83
C ASN A 96 -9.48 -10.92 -18.48
N LEU A 97 -8.32 -10.26 -18.48
CA LEU A 97 -8.09 -9.05 -19.25
C LEU A 97 -7.69 -9.40 -20.69
N PRO A 98 -8.33 -8.79 -21.71
CA PRO A 98 -8.19 -9.22 -23.10
C PRO A 98 -6.79 -9.01 -23.70
N TRP A 99 -5.92 -8.27 -23.01
CA TRP A 99 -4.53 -8.01 -23.39
C TRP A 99 -3.51 -8.94 -22.71
N VAL A 100 -3.96 -9.89 -21.88
CA VAL A 100 -3.10 -10.84 -21.16
C VAL A 100 -3.23 -12.22 -21.80
N ALA A 101 -2.14 -12.99 -21.83
CA ALA A 101 -2.16 -14.32 -22.42
C ALA A 101 -3.16 -15.24 -21.67
N LEU A 102 -3.93 -16.05 -22.41
CA LEU A 102 -5.00 -16.90 -21.85
C LEU A 102 -4.51 -17.90 -20.79
N ASN A 103 -3.23 -18.28 -20.81
CA ASN A 103 -2.61 -19.17 -19.83
C ASN A 103 -1.91 -18.44 -18.68
N GLY A 104 -2.04 -17.11 -18.59
CA GLY A 104 -1.38 -16.28 -17.57
C GLY A 104 -2.08 -16.28 -16.20
N GLY A 105 -3.26 -16.89 -16.06
CA GLY A 105 -4.03 -16.90 -14.82
C GLY A 105 -3.75 -18.09 -13.92
N TYR A 106 -3.64 -17.82 -12.61
CA TYR A 106 -3.60 -18.83 -11.56
C TYR A 106 -4.96 -19.52 -11.38
N THR A 107 -4.94 -20.85 -11.24
CA THR A 107 -6.03 -21.64 -10.63
C THR A 107 -6.13 -21.36 -9.13
N ASN A 108 -7.18 -21.83 -8.47
CA ASN A 108 -7.34 -21.68 -7.02
C ASN A 108 -6.17 -22.30 -6.24
N GLU A 109 -5.75 -23.50 -6.65
CA GLU A 109 -4.65 -24.22 -6.02
C GLU A 109 -3.32 -23.50 -6.22
N GLU A 110 -3.04 -23.03 -7.44
CA GLU A 110 -1.82 -22.27 -7.73
C GLU A 110 -1.80 -20.95 -6.96
N PHE A 111 -2.89 -20.18 -6.95
CA PHE A 111 -2.94 -18.90 -6.23
C PHE A 111 -2.78 -19.08 -4.71
N THR A 112 -3.39 -20.12 -4.15
CA THR A 112 -3.23 -20.45 -2.73
C THR A 112 -1.78 -20.84 -2.40
N ALA A 113 -1.11 -21.57 -3.29
CA ALA A 113 0.30 -21.91 -3.14
C ALA A 113 1.20 -20.67 -3.18
N GLU A 114 0.94 -19.75 -4.12
CA GLU A 114 1.68 -18.48 -4.22
C GLU A 114 1.47 -17.59 -2.99
N LEU A 115 0.23 -17.45 -2.50
CA LEU A 115 -0.02 -16.74 -1.25
C LEU A 115 0.69 -17.39 -0.05
N SER A 116 0.72 -18.73 -0.01
CA SER A 116 1.44 -19.44 1.04
C SER A 116 2.96 -19.19 0.97
N ARG A 117 3.51 -19.15 -0.25
CA ARG A 117 4.93 -18.83 -0.52
C ARG A 117 5.26 -17.40 -0.09
N LEU A 118 4.48 -16.42 -0.51
CA LEU A 118 4.70 -15.00 -0.21
C LEU A 118 4.59 -14.70 1.28
N ASN A 119 3.63 -15.32 1.97
CA ASN A 119 3.38 -15.07 3.39
C ASN A 119 4.17 -16.02 4.32
N ALA A 120 5.05 -16.86 3.78
CA ALA A 120 5.80 -17.87 4.55
C ALA A 120 6.68 -17.25 5.66
N ALA A 121 7.19 -16.03 5.44
CA ALA A 121 7.98 -15.30 6.43
C ALA A 121 7.15 -14.73 7.60
N GLN A 122 5.81 -14.73 7.48
CA GLN A 122 4.89 -14.15 8.46
C GLN A 122 5.31 -12.74 8.88
N PHE A 123 5.58 -11.88 7.90
CA PHE A 123 5.86 -10.46 8.17
C PHE A 123 4.60 -9.78 8.72
N SER A 124 4.80 -8.71 9.48
CA SER A 124 3.76 -7.92 10.13
C SER A 124 4.02 -6.42 9.92
N PRO A 125 3.01 -5.55 10.07
CA PRO A 125 3.21 -4.10 10.03
C PRO A 125 4.37 -3.67 10.94
N GLY A 126 5.27 -2.84 10.42
CA GLY A 126 6.47 -2.38 11.11
C GLY A 126 7.67 -3.34 11.04
N ASP A 127 7.56 -4.47 10.33
CA ASP A 127 8.72 -5.28 9.96
C ASP A 127 9.49 -4.62 8.80
N ARG A 128 10.82 -4.73 8.81
CA ARG A 128 11.65 -4.38 7.66
C ARG A 128 11.73 -5.57 6.72
N ILE A 129 11.41 -5.34 5.46
CA ILE A 129 11.41 -6.35 4.41
C ILE A 129 12.31 -5.92 3.23
N ARG A 130 12.77 -6.92 2.47
CA ARG A 130 13.35 -6.75 1.14
C ARG A 130 12.44 -7.41 0.13
N VAL A 131 12.17 -6.70 -0.96
CA VAL A 131 11.39 -7.23 -2.08
C VAL A 131 12.27 -7.27 -3.31
N THR A 132 12.34 -8.43 -3.96
CA THR A 132 13.00 -8.60 -5.26
C THR A 132 12.01 -9.07 -6.31
N GLY A 133 11.85 -8.35 -7.42
CA GLY A 133 10.89 -8.74 -8.45
C GLY A 133 10.94 -7.92 -9.73
N TYR A 134 10.17 -8.34 -10.73
CA TYR A 134 9.84 -7.50 -11.87
C TYR A 134 8.83 -6.42 -11.49
N TYR A 135 8.48 -5.55 -12.44
CA TYR A 135 7.57 -4.46 -12.19
C TYR A 135 6.79 -4.04 -13.44
N LEU A 136 5.64 -3.38 -13.22
CA LEU A 136 4.87 -2.65 -14.24
C LEU A 136 4.24 -1.41 -13.63
N SER A 137 4.00 -0.41 -14.46
CA SER A 137 3.27 0.79 -14.07
C SER A 137 1.77 0.53 -14.11
N TYR A 138 1.05 1.11 -13.16
CA TYR A 138 -0.40 1.13 -13.16
C TYR A 138 -0.89 2.44 -12.54
N ASN A 139 -1.64 3.23 -13.33
CA ASN A 139 -2.41 4.37 -12.87
C ASN A 139 -1.66 5.36 -11.94
N GLY A 140 -0.40 5.67 -12.28
CA GLY A 140 0.42 6.67 -11.59
C GLY A 140 1.56 6.08 -10.75
N LYS A 141 1.57 4.78 -10.47
CA LYS A 141 2.60 4.12 -9.64
C LYS A 141 3.33 3.02 -10.37
N LEU A 142 4.62 2.85 -10.06
CA LEU A 142 5.39 1.66 -10.45
C LEU A 142 5.27 0.61 -9.35
N ASN A 143 4.76 -0.57 -9.69
CA ASN A 143 4.49 -1.63 -8.71
C ASN A 143 5.39 -2.83 -8.99
N VAL A 144 5.93 -3.44 -7.93
CA VAL A 144 6.56 -4.76 -8.05
C VAL A 144 5.46 -5.79 -8.26
N ASN A 145 5.56 -6.58 -9.32
CA ASN A 145 4.60 -7.63 -9.68
C ASN A 145 5.24 -8.64 -10.64
N GLU A 146 4.44 -9.59 -11.12
CA GLU A 146 4.90 -10.70 -11.97
C GLU A 146 4.75 -10.40 -13.48
N GLN A 147 4.55 -9.13 -13.85
CA GLN A 147 4.26 -8.69 -15.22
C GLN A 147 3.14 -9.47 -15.90
N HIS A 148 2.11 -9.84 -15.13
CA HIS A 148 0.94 -10.59 -15.61
C HIS A 148 1.28 -12.00 -16.12
N SER A 149 2.38 -12.59 -15.63
CA SER A 149 2.86 -13.91 -15.99
C SER A 149 2.95 -14.80 -14.76
N LYS A 150 2.30 -15.97 -14.80
CA LYS A 150 2.44 -17.01 -13.76
C LYS A 150 3.64 -17.93 -13.93
N ASN A 151 4.57 -17.60 -14.82
CA ASN A 151 5.82 -18.37 -14.95
C ASN A 151 6.64 -18.15 -13.67
N PRO A 152 7.12 -19.21 -12.97
CA PRO A 152 7.96 -19.07 -11.78
C PRO A 152 9.19 -18.17 -11.93
N ASP A 153 9.70 -17.95 -13.15
CA ASP A 153 10.79 -16.98 -13.39
C ASP A 153 10.40 -15.53 -13.06
N HIS A 154 9.10 -15.22 -13.11
CA HIS A 154 8.49 -13.92 -12.82
C HIS A 154 8.11 -13.73 -11.35
N ASP A 155 8.19 -14.77 -10.53
CA ASP A 155 7.93 -14.68 -9.09
C ASP A 155 8.77 -13.56 -8.48
N PHE A 156 8.11 -12.71 -7.70
CA PHE A 156 8.80 -11.84 -6.76
C PHE A 156 9.01 -12.57 -5.43
N THR A 157 9.99 -12.11 -4.67
CA THR A 157 10.34 -12.64 -3.35
C THR A 157 10.22 -11.54 -2.31
N ILE A 158 9.82 -11.92 -1.09
CA ILE A 158 9.78 -11.05 0.07
C ILE A 158 10.61 -11.71 1.16
N GLU A 159 11.70 -11.06 1.55
CA GLU A 159 12.56 -11.48 2.63
C GLU A 159 12.29 -10.61 3.85
N LEU A 160 12.08 -11.23 5.00
CA LEU A 160 12.03 -10.52 6.27
C LEU A 160 13.45 -10.24 6.76
N LEU A 161 13.82 -8.96 6.87
CA LEU A 161 15.15 -8.53 7.29
C LEU A 161 15.22 -8.32 8.80
N GLU A 162 14.21 -7.67 9.38
CA GLU A 162 14.15 -7.37 10.81
C GLU A 162 12.69 -7.29 11.28
N ARG A 163 12.39 -7.93 12.41
CA ARG A 163 11.04 -7.90 13.01
C ARG A 163 10.86 -6.70 13.92
N GLY A 164 9.67 -6.12 13.91
CA GLY A 164 9.22 -5.18 14.93
C GLY A 164 10.09 -3.93 15.04
N VAL A 165 10.65 -3.45 13.92
CA VAL A 165 11.34 -2.15 13.87
C VAL A 165 10.38 -1.04 14.28
N GLY A 166 9.10 -1.22 13.94
CA GLY A 166 8.03 -0.27 14.18
C GLY A 166 7.62 0.39 12.87
N LEU A 167 6.39 0.86 12.82
CA LEU A 167 5.93 1.65 11.69
C LEU A 167 6.68 2.98 11.65
N PRO A 168 6.91 3.55 10.44
CA PRO A 168 7.36 4.93 10.33
C PRO A 168 6.43 5.84 11.11
N ARG A 169 6.99 6.85 11.80
CA ARG A 169 6.15 7.90 12.37
C ARG A 169 5.43 8.60 11.21
N PRO A 170 4.08 8.70 11.23
CA PRO A 170 3.35 9.37 10.16
C PRO A 170 3.81 10.82 10.01
N GLU A 171 4.10 11.23 8.78
CA GLU A 171 4.43 12.62 8.47
C GLU A 171 3.16 13.47 8.57
N VAL A 172 3.22 14.60 9.30
CA VAL A 172 2.05 15.47 9.46
C VAL A 172 1.92 16.34 8.21
N VAL A 173 0.81 16.19 7.51
CA VAL A 173 0.51 16.82 6.22
C VAL A 173 -0.82 17.56 6.33
N THR A 174 -0.93 18.71 5.67
CA THR A 174 -2.17 19.47 5.51
C THR A 174 -2.71 19.31 4.09
N LEU A 175 -3.98 19.65 3.85
CA LEU A 175 -4.51 19.64 2.48
C LEU A 175 -3.84 20.69 1.59
N ASP A 176 -3.24 21.75 2.16
CA ASP A 176 -2.43 22.74 1.43
C ASP A 176 -1.12 22.16 0.88
N ASP A 177 -0.55 21.15 1.53
CA ASP A 177 0.66 20.47 1.06
C ASP A 177 0.37 19.58 -0.15
N LEU A 178 -0.89 19.14 -0.31
CA LEU A 178 -1.33 18.25 -1.38
C LEU A 178 -2.06 18.97 -2.51
N LYS A 179 -2.64 20.14 -2.24
CA LYS A 179 -3.55 20.83 -3.16
C LYS A 179 -3.36 22.35 -3.21
N ASP A 180 -3.63 22.93 -4.37
CA ASP A 180 -3.60 24.36 -4.62
C ASP A 180 -4.86 25.08 -4.07
N ASN A 181 -4.91 26.40 -4.19
CA ASN A 181 -6.05 27.21 -3.70
C ASN A 181 -7.39 26.92 -4.37
N ASN A 182 -7.41 26.20 -5.48
CA ASN A 182 -8.62 25.80 -6.20
C ASN A 182 -9.03 24.35 -5.90
N ASP A 183 -8.43 23.72 -4.88
CA ASP A 183 -8.64 22.31 -4.49
C ASP A 183 -8.17 21.30 -5.57
N ASN A 184 -7.28 21.71 -6.49
CA ASN A 184 -6.61 20.81 -7.42
C ASN A 184 -5.34 20.24 -6.79
N PHE A 185 -4.96 19.01 -7.14
CA PHE A 185 -3.73 18.43 -6.63
C PHE A 185 -2.48 19.15 -7.16
N ILE A 186 -1.49 19.29 -6.28
CA ILE A 186 -0.15 19.74 -6.62
C ILE A 186 0.60 18.52 -7.15
N PHE A 187 0.88 18.52 -8.46
CA PHE A 187 1.74 17.56 -9.10
C PHE A 187 3.15 18.14 -9.27
N ASP A 188 4.14 17.44 -8.76
CA ASP A 188 5.56 17.81 -8.86
C ASP A 188 6.39 16.60 -9.31
N PRO A 189 6.83 16.55 -10.58
CA PRO A 189 7.59 15.41 -11.10
C PRO A 189 9.00 15.31 -10.50
N THR A 190 9.48 16.36 -9.82
CA THR A 190 10.75 16.28 -9.07
C THR A 190 10.59 15.62 -7.70
N ARG A 191 9.35 15.27 -7.32
CA ARG A 191 8.97 14.65 -6.05
C ARG A 191 9.56 15.43 -4.87
N GLN A 192 9.43 16.76 -4.88
CA GLN A 192 9.85 17.62 -3.76
C GLN A 192 8.66 18.23 -3.02
N THR A 193 7.47 18.19 -3.63
CA THR A 193 6.22 18.73 -3.09
C THR A 193 5.01 17.92 -3.57
N GLY A 194 3.83 18.21 -3.03
CA GLY A 194 2.57 17.68 -3.55
C GLY A 194 2.37 16.18 -3.33
N GLY A 195 1.43 15.60 -4.07
CA GLY A 195 1.06 14.19 -3.93
C GLY A 195 2.22 13.22 -4.25
N GLU A 196 3.08 13.60 -5.20
CA GLU A 196 4.25 12.79 -5.57
C GLU A 196 5.25 12.63 -4.43
N TYR A 197 5.52 13.67 -3.64
CA TYR A 197 6.45 13.56 -2.51
C TYR A 197 5.96 12.56 -1.44
N TYR A 198 4.65 12.48 -1.21
CA TYR A 198 4.07 11.62 -0.18
C TYR A 198 3.56 10.26 -0.69
N GLN A 199 3.65 9.98 -2.00
CA GLN A 199 3.08 8.78 -2.59
C GLN A 199 3.67 7.49 -1.96
N ALA A 200 2.78 6.55 -1.61
CA ALA A 200 3.06 5.30 -0.88
C ALA A 200 3.70 5.46 0.51
N ARG A 201 3.55 6.62 1.14
CA ARG A 201 4.03 6.88 2.51
C ARG A 201 2.89 6.99 3.51
N LEU A 202 3.19 6.67 4.77
CA LEU A 202 2.28 6.85 5.89
C LEU A 202 2.24 8.33 6.29
N ILE A 203 1.07 8.96 6.16
CA ILE A 203 0.86 10.36 6.50
C ILE A 203 -0.26 10.52 7.52
N LYS A 204 -0.26 11.64 8.22
CA LYS A 204 -1.30 12.07 9.15
C LYS A 204 -1.85 13.42 8.74
N ILE A 205 -3.17 13.50 8.57
CA ILE A 205 -3.88 14.77 8.36
C ILE A 205 -4.68 15.05 9.63
N LYS A 206 -4.53 16.26 10.16
CA LYS A 206 -5.11 16.62 11.46
C LYS A 206 -6.38 17.43 11.34
N SER A 207 -7.26 17.27 12.32
CA SER A 207 -8.42 18.13 12.55
C SER A 207 -9.33 18.30 11.32
N VAL A 208 -9.67 17.18 10.69
CA VAL A 208 -10.57 17.11 9.53
C VAL A 208 -11.98 16.68 9.95
N TYR A 209 -12.90 16.84 9.01
CA TYR A 209 -14.32 16.46 9.10
C TYR A 209 -14.66 15.55 7.92
N PHE A 210 -15.75 14.80 8.00
CA PHE A 210 -16.29 14.18 6.79
C PHE A 210 -17.05 15.23 5.96
N ALA A 211 -16.64 15.40 4.71
CA ALA A 211 -17.47 16.02 3.70
C ALA A 211 -18.55 15.04 3.20
N ASP A 212 -18.21 13.74 3.12
CA ASP A 212 -19.13 12.65 2.82
C ASP A 212 -18.67 11.37 3.52
N ALA A 213 -19.54 10.75 4.32
CA ALA A 213 -19.30 9.47 5.00
C ALA A 213 -20.30 8.37 4.62
N ASN A 214 -21.11 8.58 3.57
CA ASN A 214 -22.24 7.71 3.23
C ASN A 214 -21.81 6.28 2.82
N ASP A 215 -20.60 6.13 2.29
CA ASP A 215 -20.05 4.82 1.88
C ASP A 215 -19.14 4.19 2.94
N TRP A 216 -19.41 4.42 4.23
CA TRP A 216 -18.66 3.78 5.31
C TRP A 216 -18.91 2.25 5.36
N ARG A 217 -18.00 1.48 4.78
CA ARG A 217 -17.98 0.01 4.76
C ARG A 217 -16.62 -0.50 4.23
N PRO A 218 -16.34 -1.82 4.30
CA PRO A 218 -15.18 -2.38 3.62
C PRO A 218 -15.12 -1.98 2.15
N TYR A 219 -13.93 -1.54 1.70
CA TYR A 219 -13.68 -1.01 0.34
C TYR A 219 -14.44 0.28 0.00
N GLY A 220 -15.11 0.88 0.97
CA GLY A 220 -15.88 2.10 0.78
C GLY A 220 -15.01 3.32 0.49
N GLU A 221 -15.61 4.34 -0.09
CA GLU A 221 -14.96 5.63 -0.36
C GLU A 221 -15.68 6.77 0.37
N VAL A 222 -14.94 7.42 1.26
CA VAL A 222 -15.43 8.59 2.01
C VAL A 222 -14.61 9.81 1.62
N VAL A 223 -15.08 11.01 1.94
CA VAL A 223 -14.40 12.26 1.63
C VAL A 223 -14.20 13.05 2.91
N ILE A 224 -12.97 13.48 3.17
CA ILE A 224 -12.63 14.36 4.29
C ILE A 224 -12.44 15.80 3.81
N THR A 225 -12.57 16.75 4.73
CA THR A 225 -12.33 18.18 4.47
C THR A 225 -11.74 18.88 5.70
N ASP A 226 -10.97 19.94 5.47
CA ASP A 226 -10.56 20.92 6.48
C ASP A 226 -11.52 22.14 6.53
N GLY A 227 -12.64 22.07 5.81
CA GLY A 227 -13.61 23.16 5.63
C GLY A 227 -13.37 24.02 4.38
N ILE A 228 -12.25 23.82 3.68
CA ILE A 228 -11.89 24.53 2.44
C ILE A 228 -11.63 23.55 1.30
N LYS A 229 -10.74 22.57 1.56
CA LYS A 229 -10.27 21.57 0.60
C LYS A 229 -10.85 20.20 0.92
N THR A 230 -10.84 19.30 -0.06
CA THR A 230 -11.34 17.94 0.09
C THR A 230 -10.29 16.90 -0.26
N LEU A 231 -10.35 15.71 0.34
CA LEU A 231 -9.52 14.57 -0.04
C LEU A 231 -10.34 13.28 0.00
N ALA A 232 -10.25 12.48 -1.06
CA ALA A 232 -10.84 11.15 -1.09
C ALA A 232 -10.09 10.20 -0.17
N VAL A 233 -10.83 9.37 0.54
CA VAL A 233 -10.31 8.34 1.45
C VAL A 233 -10.86 7.00 1.04
N LYS A 234 -9.98 6.05 0.71
CA LYS A 234 -10.33 4.66 0.49
C LYS A 234 -10.23 3.91 1.81
N LEU A 235 -11.29 3.18 2.16
CA LEU A 235 -11.33 2.33 3.32
C LEU A 235 -10.94 0.91 2.94
N GLY A 236 -10.07 0.29 3.75
CA GLY A 236 -9.70 -1.11 3.61
C GLY A 236 -10.82 -2.03 4.05
N ARG A 237 -10.45 -3.28 4.30
CA ARG A 237 -11.34 -4.34 4.76
C ARG A 237 -11.02 -4.83 6.17
N GLY A 238 -10.19 -4.09 6.91
CA GLY A 238 -9.89 -4.42 8.29
C GLY A 238 -11.14 -4.50 9.16
N ASN A 239 -11.09 -5.35 10.18
CA ASN A 239 -12.27 -5.78 10.94
C ASN A 239 -13.02 -4.67 11.69
N GLY A 240 -12.41 -3.51 11.93
CA GLY A 240 -13.09 -2.40 12.58
C GLY A 240 -13.80 -1.44 11.63
N ILE A 241 -13.77 -1.71 10.32
CA ILE A 241 -14.56 -1.00 9.32
C ILE A 241 -15.75 -1.87 8.92
N TYR A 242 -16.92 -1.57 9.47
CA TYR A 242 -18.19 -2.22 9.14
C TYR A 242 -19.38 -1.26 9.27
N ALA A 243 -20.54 -1.63 8.74
CA ALA A 243 -21.73 -0.79 8.82
C ALA A 243 -22.08 -0.45 10.28
N GLY A 244 -22.12 0.85 10.60
CA GLY A 244 -22.39 1.36 11.95
C GLY A 244 -21.18 1.44 12.90
N SER A 245 -19.97 1.13 12.44
CA SER A 245 -18.74 1.29 13.25
C SER A 245 -18.19 2.72 13.28
N ASN A 246 -18.66 3.61 12.40
CA ASN A 246 -18.21 5.01 12.43
C ASN A 246 -18.73 5.71 13.69
N ASN A 247 -17.82 5.96 14.63
CA ASN A 247 -18.08 6.68 15.87
C ASN A 247 -17.14 7.88 16.05
N LEU A 248 -16.53 8.38 14.98
CA LEU A 248 -15.58 9.49 15.02
C LEU A 248 -16.30 10.77 15.50
N ALA A 249 -15.74 11.41 16.52
CA ALA A 249 -16.13 12.73 16.96
C ALA A 249 -15.38 13.77 16.12
N GLU A 250 -16.10 14.76 15.60
CA GLU A 250 -15.50 15.80 14.77
C GLU A 250 -15.04 17.02 15.59
N PRO A 251 -13.89 17.63 15.23
CA PRO A 251 -12.94 17.16 14.22
C PRO A 251 -12.11 15.96 14.71
N PHE A 252 -11.67 15.13 13.77
CA PHE A 252 -10.79 13.97 14.04
C PHE A 252 -9.48 14.06 13.26
N ASP A 253 -8.48 13.29 13.68
CA ASP A 253 -7.26 13.08 12.89
C ASP A 253 -7.40 11.81 12.04
N ILE A 254 -6.66 11.71 10.94
CA ILE A 254 -6.67 10.52 10.08
C ILE A 254 -5.24 10.12 9.74
N ILE A 255 -4.95 8.82 9.80
CA ILE A 255 -3.63 8.26 9.42
C ILE A 255 -3.87 7.20 8.36
N GLY A 256 -3.15 7.32 7.25
CA GLY A 256 -3.25 6.37 6.15
C GLY A 256 -2.09 6.48 5.18
N ILE A 257 -2.13 5.67 4.14
CA ILE A 257 -1.10 5.63 3.11
C ILE A 257 -1.56 6.53 1.97
N LEU A 258 -0.79 7.56 1.62
CA LEU A 258 -1.14 8.36 0.44
C LEU A 258 -0.91 7.51 -0.82
N ASP A 259 -1.92 7.37 -1.65
CA ASP A 259 -1.94 6.52 -2.82
C ASP A 259 -2.38 7.31 -4.05
N GLN A 260 -2.00 6.82 -5.23
CA GLN A 260 -2.48 7.31 -6.51
C GLN A 260 -2.84 6.09 -7.36
N GLU A 261 -4.09 6.04 -7.80
CA GLU A 261 -4.59 5.04 -8.73
C GLU A 261 -5.59 5.72 -9.67
N SER A 262 -5.06 6.56 -10.56
CA SER A 262 -5.83 7.39 -11.49
C SER A 262 -5.37 7.20 -12.94
N ALA A 263 -6.32 7.24 -13.88
CA ALA A 263 -6.00 7.32 -15.31
C ALA A 263 -5.40 8.70 -15.69
N ASN A 264 -5.66 9.74 -14.89
CA ASN A 264 -4.95 11.01 -14.96
C ASN A 264 -3.72 10.94 -14.06
N LEU A 265 -2.55 10.71 -14.66
CA LEU A 265 -1.30 10.40 -13.94
C LEU A 265 -0.73 11.58 -13.14
N THR A 266 -1.28 12.78 -13.26
CA THR A 266 -0.86 13.96 -12.49
C THR A 266 -1.90 14.37 -11.43
N ASP A 267 -2.83 13.48 -11.10
CA ASP A 267 -4.01 13.76 -10.27
C ASP A 267 -4.54 12.48 -9.59
N GLY A 268 -5.62 12.59 -8.81
CA GLY A 268 -6.36 11.45 -8.26
C GLY A 268 -5.67 10.79 -7.08
N TYR A 269 -4.90 11.56 -6.31
CA TYR A 269 -4.37 11.07 -5.04
C TYR A 269 -5.49 10.87 -4.03
N ARG A 270 -5.33 9.87 -3.18
CA ARG A 270 -6.28 9.52 -2.12
C ARG A 270 -5.53 9.02 -0.90
N LEU A 271 -6.16 9.08 0.27
CA LEU A 271 -5.64 8.44 1.46
C LEU A 271 -6.25 7.05 1.61
N TYR A 272 -5.43 6.01 1.76
CA TYR A 272 -5.92 4.65 2.00
C TYR A 272 -5.77 4.30 3.49
N VAL A 273 -6.89 4.10 4.19
CA VAL A 273 -6.94 3.69 5.59
C VAL A 273 -7.33 2.21 5.67
N MET A 274 -6.42 1.36 6.09
CA MET A 274 -6.59 -0.10 6.02
C MET A 274 -7.61 -0.65 7.03
N ASN A 275 -7.64 -0.05 8.23
CA ASN A 275 -8.49 -0.49 9.32
C ASN A 275 -8.77 0.67 10.28
N TYR A 276 -9.72 0.48 11.19
CA TYR A 276 -10.08 1.42 12.23
C TYR A 276 -10.20 0.69 13.57
N ASP A 277 -9.64 1.22 14.65
CA ASP A 277 -9.71 0.57 15.97
C ASP A 277 -10.93 0.98 16.82
N GLY A 278 -11.78 1.88 16.32
CA GLY A 278 -12.99 2.31 17.01
C GLY A 278 -12.79 3.37 18.09
N ASN A 279 -11.62 4.02 18.18
CA ASN A 279 -11.31 4.95 19.27
C ASN A 279 -12.12 6.26 19.31
N GLY A 280 -12.78 6.64 18.21
CA GLY A 280 -13.65 7.82 18.13
C GLY A 280 -12.96 9.17 17.91
N SER A 281 -11.64 9.22 17.72
CA SER A 281 -10.85 10.47 17.61
C SER A 281 -9.79 10.47 16.50
N VAL A 282 -9.29 9.30 16.11
CA VAL A 282 -8.32 9.13 15.04
C VAL A 282 -8.77 8.00 14.13
N LEU A 283 -9.04 8.28 12.85
CA LEU A 283 -9.31 7.26 11.85
C LEU A 283 -8.01 6.56 11.45
N ALA A 284 -7.69 5.49 12.17
CA ALA A 284 -6.51 4.65 11.97
C ALA A 284 -6.65 3.31 12.71
N SER A 285 -5.76 2.36 12.41
CA SER A 285 -5.61 1.14 13.19
C SER A 285 -4.72 1.35 14.44
N ARG A 286 -4.77 0.40 15.38
CA ARG A 286 -4.03 0.47 16.65
C ARG A 286 -2.53 0.62 16.42
N GLU A 287 -1.96 -0.11 15.46
CA GLU A 287 -0.54 -0.07 15.14
C GLU A 287 -0.11 1.30 14.60
N HIS A 288 -0.91 1.95 13.75
CA HIS A 288 -0.64 3.30 13.25
C HIS A 288 -0.72 4.36 14.36
N ARG A 289 -1.67 4.22 15.29
CA ARG A 289 -1.78 5.12 16.45
C ARG A 289 -0.58 5.06 17.38
N ARG A 290 -0.09 3.85 17.67
CA ARG A 290 1.13 3.67 18.47
C ARG A 290 2.34 4.34 17.82
N ALA A 291 2.37 4.44 16.48
CA ALA A 291 3.43 5.14 15.75
C ALA A 291 3.30 6.68 15.79
N ASP A 292 2.07 7.22 15.83
CA ASP A 292 1.83 8.67 15.93
C ASP A 292 2.23 9.24 17.31
N LYS A 293 1.88 8.53 18.39
CA LYS A 293 2.20 8.90 19.77
C LYS A 293 2.83 7.72 20.53
N PRO A 294 4.13 7.45 20.32
CA PRO A 294 4.82 6.42 21.10
C PRO A 294 4.71 6.71 22.60
N GLY A 295 4.16 5.75 23.36
CA GLY A 295 3.91 5.89 24.80
C GLY A 295 2.44 6.07 25.18
N ASP A 296 1.56 6.42 24.23
CA ASP A 296 0.09 6.39 24.38
C ASP A 296 -0.36 4.91 24.25
N LEU A 297 -0.23 4.17 25.36
CA LEU A 297 -0.47 2.74 25.43
C LEU A 297 -1.98 2.43 25.51
N ASN A 298 -2.72 3.28 26.21
CA ASN A 298 -4.17 3.17 26.38
C ASN A 298 -4.95 3.72 25.16
N LEU A 299 -4.27 4.41 24.25
CA LEU A 299 -4.81 4.99 23.01
C LEU A 299 -5.89 6.05 23.28
N ASP A 300 -5.77 6.86 24.32
CA ASP A 300 -6.65 8.02 24.54
C ASP A 300 -6.11 9.31 23.89
N GLY A 301 -4.88 9.27 23.37
CA GLY A 301 -4.24 10.40 22.72
C GLY A 301 -3.42 11.29 23.66
N ILE A 302 -3.29 10.94 24.93
CA ILE A 302 -2.50 11.63 25.95
C ILE A 302 -1.43 10.65 26.42
N VAL A 303 -0.18 11.12 26.54
CA VAL A 303 0.88 10.31 27.17
C VAL A 303 0.96 10.72 28.64
N ASP A 304 0.43 9.90 29.55
CA ASP A 304 0.38 10.18 30.98
C ASP A 304 0.53 8.92 31.87
N TYR A 305 0.11 9.01 33.14
CA TYR A 305 0.24 7.90 34.09
C TYR A 305 -0.76 6.77 33.84
N ASP A 306 -1.84 7.01 33.10
CA ASP A 306 -2.81 5.98 32.76
C ASP A 306 -2.26 5.01 31.71
N ASP A 307 -1.32 5.43 30.87
CA ASP A 307 -0.56 4.53 29.99
C ASP A 307 0.30 3.53 30.78
N ILE A 308 0.84 3.94 31.92
CA ILE A 308 1.62 3.05 32.78
C ILE A 308 0.71 1.97 33.36
N ASN A 309 -0.57 2.27 33.61
CA ASN A 309 -1.52 1.27 34.09
C ASN A 309 -1.78 0.20 33.01
N GLU A 310 -1.92 0.59 31.73
CA GLU A 310 -2.01 -0.36 30.61
C GLU A 310 -0.75 -1.25 30.53
N LEU A 311 0.45 -0.67 30.70
CA LEU A 311 1.70 -1.44 30.75
C LEU A 311 1.71 -2.46 31.90
N LEU A 312 1.21 -2.07 33.08
CA LEU A 312 1.20 -2.92 34.27
C LEU A 312 0.14 -4.03 34.18
N GLU A 313 -1.01 -3.78 33.54
CA GLU A 313 -2.04 -4.80 33.32
C GLU A 313 -1.55 -5.93 32.40
N ASP A 314 -0.75 -5.61 31.38
CA ASP A 314 -0.14 -6.60 30.49
C ASP A 314 1.01 -7.37 31.15
N TRP A 315 1.68 -6.79 32.16
CA TRP A 315 2.75 -7.46 32.92
C TRP A 315 2.25 -8.36 34.04
N LEU A 316 0.99 -8.22 34.47
CA LEU A 316 0.38 -9.00 35.54
C LEU A 316 -0.42 -10.23 35.04
N LYS A 317 -0.39 -10.49 33.73
CA LYS A 317 -0.90 -11.71 33.09
C LYS A 317 0.22 -12.71 32.80
#